data_AF-A0A3R5Q2E9-F1
#
_entry.id   AF-A0A3R5Q2E9-F1
#
_cell.length_a   1.000
_cell.length_b   1.000
_cell.length_c   1.000
_cell.angle_alpha   90.00
_cell.angle_beta   90.00
_cell.angle_gamma   90.00
#
_symmetry.space_group_name_H-M   'P 1'
#
loop_
_entity.id
_entity.type
_entity.pdbx_description
1 polymer ?
#
loop_
_entity_poly.entity_id
_entity_poly.type
_entity_poly.pdbx_seq_one_letter_code
_entity_poly.pdbx_strand_id
1 'polypeptide(L)'
;MKEALHEFKENLTITLESLKAKNKKNYEDKDKDNANNNNRVIKEVARGKISKQSTQYSPSTHYISGNANDGNFNTISATKDEPLPFWEVDLGHEFKIKQIEIFVRRDCCGKK
;
A
#
# COMPACT_ATOMS: atom_id res chain seq x y z
N MET A 1 -26.79 15.08 -32.56
CA MET A 1 -25.35 14.87 -32.23
C MET A 1 -24.92 15.52 -30.92
N LYS A 2 -25.30 16.78 -30.62
CA LYS A 2 -24.91 17.45 -29.34
C LYS A 2 -25.50 16.78 -28.09
N GLU A 3 -26.72 16.25 -28.18
CA GLU A 3 -27.40 15.58 -27.06
C GLU A 3 -26.75 14.25 -26.67
N ALA A 4 -26.38 13.41 -27.66
CA ALA A 4 -25.68 12.15 -27.40
C ALA A 4 -24.30 12.35 -26.75
N LEU A 5 -23.59 13.44 -27.09
CA LEU A 5 -22.31 13.78 -26.46
C LEU A 5 -22.48 14.29 -25.02
N HIS A 6 -23.59 14.98 -24.74
CA HIS A 6 -23.92 15.43 -23.38
C HIS A 6 -24.23 14.23 -22.48
N GLU A 7 -25.08 13.31 -22.96
CA GLU A 7 -25.44 12.08 -22.24
C GLU A 7 -24.21 11.20 -21.96
N PHE A 8 -23.30 11.07 -22.93
CA PHE A 8 -22.06 10.31 -22.72
C PHE A 8 -21.18 10.90 -21.61
N LYS A 9 -21.05 12.23 -21.54
CA LYS A 9 -20.26 12.91 -20.49
C LYS A 9 -20.89 12.78 -19.10
N GLU A 10 -22.21 12.90 -19.02
CA GLU A 10 -22.96 12.70 -17.78
C GLU A 10 -22.78 11.27 -17.26
N ASN A 11 -22.94 10.27 -18.13
CA ASN A 11 -22.75 8.86 -17.76
C ASN A 11 -21.33 8.55 -17.28
N LEU A 12 -20.31 9.15 -17.90
CA LEU A 12 -18.91 9.01 -17.47
C LEU A 12 -18.68 9.61 -16.08
N THR A 13 -19.26 10.78 -15.82
CA THR A 13 -19.13 11.52 -14.56
C THR A 13 -19.80 10.76 -13.41
N ILE A 14 -21.03 10.26 -13.63
CA ILE A 14 -21.75 9.42 -12.66
C ILE A 14 -20.94 8.16 -12.32
N THR A 15 -20.32 7.54 -13.32
CA THR A 15 -19.50 6.34 -13.11
C THR A 15 -18.27 6.63 -12.25
N LEU A 16 -17.57 7.75 -12.49
CA LEU A 16 -16.41 8.16 -11.70
C LEU A 16 -16.77 8.47 -10.25
N GLU A 17 -17.86 9.20 -10.01
CA GLU A 17 -18.33 9.49 -8.65
C GLU A 17 -18.75 8.21 -7.90
N SER A 18 -19.37 7.27 -8.61
CA SER A 18 -19.72 5.95 -8.06
C SER A 18 -18.48 5.13 -7.66
N LEU A 19 -17.40 5.22 -8.45
CA LEU A 19 -16.12 4.56 -8.14
C LEU A 19 -15.41 5.22 -6.95
N LYS A 20 -15.41 6.57 -6.87
CA LYS A 20 -14.89 7.31 -5.72
C LYS A 20 -15.63 6.95 -4.43
N ALA A 21 -16.97 6.87 -4.48
CA ALA A 21 -17.80 6.52 -3.32
C ALA A 21 -17.58 5.07 -2.85
N LYS A 22 -17.43 4.11 -3.78
CA LYS A 22 -17.10 2.72 -3.45
C LYS A 22 -15.72 2.61 -2.79
N ASN A 23 -14.72 3.35 -3.28
CA ASN A 23 -13.39 3.39 -2.67
C ASN A 23 -13.40 4.05 -1.28
N LYS A 24 -14.23 5.09 -1.08
CA LYS A 24 -14.40 5.75 0.22
C LYS A 24 -15.03 4.83 1.27
N LYS A 25 -16.09 4.08 0.91
CA LYS A 25 -16.71 3.11 1.83
C LYS A 25 -15.77 1.97 2.25
N ASN A 26 -14.91 1.50 1.34
CA ASN A 26 -13.89 0.50 1.67
C ASN A 26 -12.83 1.03 2.67
N TYR A 27 -12.68 2.35 2.79
CA TYR A 27 -11.78 3.00 3.75
C TYR A 27 -12.44 3.30 5.09
N GLU A 28 -13.72 3.71 5.10
CA GLU A 28 -14.42 4.15 6.31
C GLU A 28 -15.01 3.02 7.17
N ASP A 29 -15.18 1.79 6.66
CA ASP A 29 -15.79 0.68 7.42
C ASP A 29 -14.80 -0.18 8.22
N LYS A 30 -13.48 0.06 8.18
CA LYS A 30 -12.49 -0.72 8.96
C LYS A 30 -12.19 -0.17 10.36
N ASP A 31 -12.85 0.91 10.78
CA ASP A 31 -12.59 1.59 12.07
C ASP A 31 -13.84 1.71 12.97
N LYS A 32 -14.98 1.05 12.65
CA LYS A 32 -16.22 1.12 13.46
C LYS A 32 -16.28 0.17 14.65
N ASP A 33 -15.32 -0.76 14.78
CA ASP A 33 -15.30 -1.75 15.86
C ASP A 33 -14.25 -1.43 16.94
N ASN A 34 -14.14 -0.20 17.45
CA ASN A 34 -13.40 0.02 18.71
C ASN A 34 -13.69 1.32 19.46
N ALA A 35 -14.95 1.58 19.83
CA ALA A 35 -15.28 2.72 20.69
C ALA A 35 -15.11 2.44 22.20
N ASN A 36 -14.83 1.21 22.64
CA ASN A 36 -14.87 0.83 24.07
C ASN A 36 -13.76 -0.15 24.51
N ASN A 37 -12.50 0.07 24.13
CA ASN A 37 -11.38 -0.57 24.84
C ASN A 37 -10.26 0.44 25.10
N ASN A 38 -9.89 0.60 26.38
CA ASN A 38 -8.73 1.37 26.86
C ASN A 38 -7.37 0.78 26.40
N ASN A 39 -7.38 -0.08 25.38
CA ASN A 39 -6.23 -0.62 24.72
C ASN A 39 -6.17 0.01 23.33
N ARG A 40 -5.36 1.06 23.16
CA ARG A 40 -5.13 1.69 21.85
C ARG A 40 -4.50 0.64 20.93
N VAL A 41 -5.33 -0.06 20.17
CA VAL A 41 -4.90 -1.06 19.18
C VAL A 41 -3.90 -0.38 18.25
N ILE A 42 -2.63 -0.77 18.32
CA ILE A 42 -1.63 -0.39 17.32
C ILE A 42 -2.00 -1.18 16.07
N LYS A 43 -2.44 -0.47 15.05
CA LYS A 43 -2.82 -1.04 13.75
C LYS A 43 -1.63 -0.93 12.82
N GLU A 44 -1.28 -2.04 12.18
CA GLU A 44 -0.29 -2.03 11.11
C GLU A 44 -0.92 -1.45 9.84
N VAL A 45 -0.41 -0.30 9.39
CA VAL A 45 -1.05 0.54 8.35
C VAL A 45 -0.38 0.45 6.97
N ALA A 46 0.83 -0.11 6.87
CA ALA A 46 1.54 -0.31 5.61
C ALA A 46 1.16 -1.63 4.91
N ARG A 47 0.57 -2.60 5.62
CA ARG A 47 0.21 -3.91 5.03
C ARG A 47 -0.68 -3.79 3.79
N GLY A 48 -0.23 -4.39 2.69
CA GLY A 48 -0.92 -4.45 1.39
C GLY A 48 -1.05 -3.11 0.67
N LYS A 49 -0.41 -2.04 1.17
CA LYS A 49 -0.39 -0.73 0.52
C LYS A 49 0.52 -0.72 -0.70
N ILE A 50 0.31 0.26 -1.57
CA ILE A 50 1.15 0.43 -2.77
C ILE A 50 2.55 0.80 -2.32
N SER A 51 3.54 0.03 -2.76
CA SER A 51 4.95 0.27 -2.46
C SER A 51 5.79 0.30 -3.73
N LYS A 52 6.91 1.02 -3.67
CA LYS A 52 7.89 1.14 -4.75
C LYS A 52 9.30 1.01 -4.18
N GLN A 53 10.23 0.64 -5.03
CA GLN A 53 11.65 0.61 -4.71
C GLN A 53 12.45 1.24 -5.85
N SER A 54 13.63 1.78 -5.54
CA SER A 54 14.52 2.44 -6.51
C SER A 54 14.76 1.60 -7.75
N THR A 55 15.12 0.34 -7.53
CA THR A 55 15.32 -0.68 -8.56
C THR A 55 14.81 -2.02 -8.08
N GLN A 56 14.59 -2.95 -9.01
CA GLN A 56 14.29 -4.34 -8.69
C GLN A 56 15.50 -5.20 -9.00
N TYR A 57 15.92 -6.03 -8.03
CA TYR A 57 17.10 -6.90 -8.11
C TYR A 57 17.13 -7.72 -9.40
N SER A 58 15.99 -8.30 -9.78
CA SER A 58 15.80 -9.01 -11.05
C SER A 58 14.36 -8.85 -11.55
N PRO A 59 14.06 -9.14 -12.83
CA PRO A 59 12.69 -9.11 -13.36
C PRO A 59 11.72 -10.14 -12.71
N SER A 60 12.20 -11.00 -11.81
CA SER A 60 11.38 -11.97 -11.08
C SER A 60 10.43 -11.29 -10.09
N THR A 61 9.26 -11.89 -9.89
CA THR A 61 8.29 -11.50 -8.86
C THR A 61 8.79 -11.76 -7.43
N HIS A 62 9.88 -12.52 -7.25
CA HIS A 62 10.42 -12.85 -5.94
C HIS A 62 11.00 -11.66 -5.17
N TYR A 63 11.26 -10.52 -5.82
CA TYR A 63 11.97 -9.37 -5.24
C TYR A 63 11.21 -8.03 -5.38
N ILE A 64 9.90 -8.08 -5.65
CA ILE A 64 9.08 -6.89 -5.86
C ILE A 64 8.87 -6.12 -4.55
N SER A 65 8.63 -4.81 -4.65
CA SER A 65 8.40 -3.92 -3.49
C SER A 65 7.29 -4.41 -2.56
N GLY A 66 6.20 -4.96 -3.12
CA GLY A 66 5.05 -5.45 -2.37
C GLY A 66 5.37 -6.55 -1.36
N ASN A 67 6.45 -7.30 -1.57
CA ASN A 67 6.86 -8.38 -0.67
C ASN A 67 7.30 -7.87 0.70
N ALA A 68 7.74 -6.60 0.82
CA ALA A 68 8.12 -6.03 2.12
C ALA A 68 6.92 -5.69 3.01
N ASN A 69 5.71 -5.64 2.45
CA ASN A 69 4.49 -5.26 3.17
C ASN A 69 3.30 -6.19 2.88
N ASP A 70 3.52 -7.41 2.43
CA ASP A 70 2.47 -8.41 2.17
C ASP A 70 2.04 -9.19 3.45
N GLY A 71 2.83 -9.10 4.53
CA GLY A 71 2.60 -9.82 5.78
C GLY A 71 3.18 -11.24 5.81
N ASN A 72 4.00 -11.64 4.84
CA ASN A 72 4.66 -12.93 4.77
C ASN A 72 6.17 -12.79 5.01
N PHE A 73 6.66 -13.30 6.14
CA PHE A 73 8.09 -13.23 6.49
C PHE A 73 9.02 -14.11 5.64
N ASN A 74 8.47 -14.85 4.67
CA ASN A 74 9.24 -15.68 3.74
C ASN A 74 9.39 -15.04 2.35
N THR A 75 8.73 -13.92 2.07
CA THR A 75 8.91 -13.13 0.85
C THR A 75 9.86 -11.95 1.14
N ILE A 76 10.50 -11.43 0.09
CA ILE A 76 11.55 -10.42 0.22
C ILE A 76 11.37 -9.36 -0.88
N SER A 77 11.61 -8.10 -0.54
CA SER A 77 11.87 -7.03 -1.52
C SER A 77 13.38 -6.85 -1.64
N ALA A 78 13.90 -6.64 -2.85
CA ALA A 78 15.32 -6.38 -3.04
C ALA A 78 15.59 -5.44 -4.22
N THR A 79 16.49 -4.48 -3.99
CA THR A 79 17.04 -3.61 -5.02
C THR A 79 18.26 -4.25 -5.68
N LYS A 80 18.74 -3.65 -6.77
CA LYS A 80 20.09 -3.91 -7.26
C LYS A 80 21.11 -3.27 -6.31
N ASP A 81 22.38 -3.60 -6.51
CA ASP A 81 23.48 -2.87 -5.89
C ASP A 81 23.58 -1.49 -6.55
N GLU A 82 23.25 -0.45 -5.78
CA GLU A 82 23.23 0.94 -6.22
C GLU A 82 23.58 1.89 -5.05
N PRO A 83 24.02 3.13 -5.29
CA PRO A 83 24.55 3.99 -4.23
C PRO A 83 23.55 4.40 -3.14
N LEU A 84 22.28 4.58 -3.49
CA LEU A 84 21.22 5.08 -2.58
C LEU A 84 19.92 4.29 -2.82
N PRO A 85 19.90 2.99 -2.48
CA PRO A 85 18.71 2.17 -2.67
C PRO A 85 17.61 2.64 -1.73
N PHE A 86 16.37 2.66 -2.21
CA PHE A 86 15.22 3.01 -1.39
C PHE A 86 14.06 2.06 -1.59
N TRP A 87 13.23 1.96 -0.55
CA TRP A 87 11.90 1.39 -0.59
C TRP A 87 10.94 2.39 0.06
N GLU A 88 9.76 2.56 -0.53
CA GLU A 88 8.74 3.51 -0.09
C GLU A 88 7.35 2.84 -0.14
N VAL A 89 6.47 3.23 0.78
CA VAL A 89 5.07 2.83 0.79
C VAL A 89 4.16 4.03 0.90
N ASP A 90 3.14 4.07 0.02
CA ASP A 90 2.06 5.04 0.08
C ASP A 90 0.96 4.51 1.02
N LEU A 91 0.89 5.08 2.22
CA LEU A 91 -0.12 4.72 3.22
C LEU A 91 -1.54 5.13 2.82
N GLY A 92 -1.68 6.04 1.85
CA GLY A 92 -2.93 6.60 1.35
C GLY A 92 -3.53 7.72 2.20
N HIS A 93 -3.05 7.92 3.43
CA HIS A 93 -3.44 9.00 4.34
C HIS A 93 -2.27 9.36 5.26
N GLU A 94 -2.37 10.50 5.92
CA GLU A 94 -1.44 10.88 6.99
C GLU A 94 -1.73 10.06 8.25
N PHE A 95 -0.68 9.46 8.82
CA PHE A 95 -0.76 8.70 10.07
C PHE A 95 0.25 9.21 11.08
N LYS A 96 -0.17 9.26 12.35
CA LYS A 96 0.78 9.40 13.46
C LYS A 96 1.45 8.05 13.71
N ILE A 97 2.60 7.85 13.08
CA ILE A 97 3.39 6.62 13.22
C ILE A 97 3.97 6.55 14.63
N LYS A 98 3.70 5.44 15.34
CA LYS A 98 4.25 5.17 16.68
C LYS A 98 5.50 4.31 16.63
N GLN A 99 5.57 3.39 15.68
CA GLN A 99 6.62 2.40 15.56
C GLN A 99 6.75 1.98 14.10
N ILE A 100 7.97 1.63 13.70
CA ILE A 100 8.29 0.99 12.42
C ILE A 100 9.04 -0.29 12.76
N GLU A 101 8.57 -1.43 12.25
CA GLU A 101 9.25 -2.72 12.40
C GLU A 101 9.79 -3.15 11.03
N ILE A 102 11.08 -3.48 10.98
CA ILE A 102 11.77 -3.91 9.75
C ILE A 102 12.24 -5.33 9.95
N PHE A 103 11.79 -6.23 9.06
CA PHE A 103 12.20 -7.63 9.06
C PHE A 103 13.22 -7.84 7.95
N VAL A 104 14.47 -8.06 8.35
CA VAL A 104 15.58 -8.31 7.43
C VAL A 104 15.57 -9.75 6.93
N ARG A 105 16.17 -9.98 5.77
CA ARG A 105 16.46 -11.31 5.23
C ARG A 105 17.26 -12.14 6.25
N ARG A 106 16.86 -13.39 6.48
CA ARG A 106 17.43 -14.26 7.55
C ARG A 106 18.33 -15.40 7.07
N ASP A 107 18.17 -15.84 5.83
CA ASP A 107 18.85 -17.00 5.26
C ASP A 107 20.30 -16.73 4.82
N CYS A 108 20.68 -15.47 4.62
CA CYS A 108 22.05 -15.04 4.33
C CYS A 108 22.22 -13.53 4.52
N CYS A 109 23.42 -13.03 4.22
CA CYS A 109 23.64 -11.65 3.74
C CYS A 109 23.36 -10.51 4.74
N GLY A 110 22.94 -10.83 5.98
CA GLY A 110 22.64 -9.89 7.05
C GLY A 110 23.79 -9.62 8.03
N LYS A 111 25.04 -9.94 7.67
CA LYS A 111 26.22 -9.61 8.48
C LYS A 111 27.20 -8.76 7.66
N LYS A 112 27.47 -7.56 8.14
CA LYS A 112 28.77 -6.90 8.02
C LYS A 112 29.24 -6.58 9.42
#